data_AF-A0A6G0QYA7-F1
#
_entry.id   AF-A0A6G0QYA7-F1
#
_cell.length_a   1.000
_cell.length_b   1.000
_cell.length_c   1.000
_cell.angle_alpha   90.00
_cell.angle_beta   90.00
_cell.angle_gamma   90.00
#
_symmetry.space_group_name_H-M   'P 1'
#
loop_
_entity.id
_entity.type
_entity.pdbx_description
1 polymer ?
#
loop_
_entity_poly.entity_id
_entity_poly.type
_entity_poly.pdbx_seq_one_letter_code
_entity_poly.pdbx_strand_id
1 'polypeptide(L)'
;MPAYTIEELNAAVQRVLAGEKTRNVSDSTPIPYRTLTKWVAKGRMGMFRAPARRGPAPLLSGPADECLVEWIIGRQLVGHPTSRKEIIYKAGTMSSMITGQSIGNGWYRGTHCSLPGLLMR
;
A
#
# COMPACT_ATOMS: atom_id res chain seq x y z
N MET A 1 13.91 -1.30 18.81
CA MET A 1 13.38 -2.03 17.64
C MET A 1 12.02 -2.61 18.02
N PRO A 2 11.03 -2.69 17.11
CA PRO A 2 9.79 -3.40 17.43
C PRO A 2 10.11 -4.87 17.74
N ALA A 3 9.41 -5.46 18.71
CA ALA A 3 9.67 -6.82 19.17
C ALA A 3 9.38 -7.91 18.11
N TYR A 4 8.59 -7.58 17.08
CA TYR A 4 8.28 -8.45 15.96
C TYR A 4 7.98 -7.65 14.69
N THR A 5 8.24 -8.24 13.52
CA THR A 5 7.95 -7.65 12.21
C THR A 5 6.52 -7.96 11.75
N ILE A 6 6.08 -7.28 10.68
CA ILE A 6 4.75 -7.52 10.09
C ILE A 6 4.70 -8.89 9.42
N GLU A 7 5.80 -9.31 8.80
CA GLU A 7 5.97 -10.62 8.16
C GLU A 7 5.87 -11.74 9.20
N GLU A 8 6.58 -11.60 10.33
CA GLU A 8 6.50 -12.52 11.46
C GLU A 8 5.07 -12.64 12.00
N LEU A 9 4.35 -11.52 12.14
CA LEU A 9 2.97 -11.53 12.58
C LEU A 9 2.06 -12.27 11.59
N ASN A 10 2.17 -11.98 10.29
CA ASN A 10 1.33 -12.62 9.28
C ASN A 10 1.63 -14.13 9.20
N ALA A 11 2.90 -14.53 9.28
CA ALA A 11 3.30 -15.94 9.32
C ALA A 11 2.74 -16.64 10.56
N ALA A 12 2.79 -16.01 11.74
CA ALA A 12 2.23 -16.57 12.96
C ALA A 12 0.69 -16.71 12.89
N VAL A 13 -0.01 -15.75 12.28
CA VAL A 13 -1.45 -15.84 12.02
C VAL A 13 -1.76 -17.01 11.09
N GLN A 14 -0.99 -17.22 10.03
CA GLN A 14 -1.16 -18.33 9.10
C GLN A 14 -1.02 -19.70 9.79
N ARG A 15 -0.05 -19.86 10.71
CA ARG A 15 0.09 -21.10 11.50
C ARG A 15 -1.16 -21.41 12.34
N VAL A 16 -1.74 -20.39 12.97
CA VAL A 16 -2.99 -20.57 13.73
C VAL A 16 -4.18 -20.88 12.82
N LEU A 17 -4.25 -20.27 11.63
CA LEU A 17 -5.27 -20.58 10.63
C LEU A 17 -5.12 -22.01 10.07
N ALA A 18 -3.88 -22.51 9.97
CA ALA A 18 -3.57 -23.88 9.58
C ALA A 18 -3.90 -24.94 10.67
N GLY A 19 -4.30 -24.50 11.86
CA GLY A 19 -4.80 -25.38 12.93
C GLY A 19 -3.93 -25.43 14.19
N GLU A 20 -2.81 -24.71 14.25
CA GLU A 20 -2.02 -24.62 15.49
C GLU A 20 -2.77 -23.85 16.59
N LYS A 21 -2.58 -24.25 17.84
CA LYS A 21 -3.16 -23.54 18.99
C LYS A 21 -2.47 -22.18 19.17
N THR A 22 -3.27 -21.12 19.27
CA THR A 22 -2.79 -19.73 19.46
C THR A 22 -1.81 -19.56 20.63
N ARG A 23 -1.99 -20.34 21.70
CA ARG A 23 -1.10 -20.30 22.88
C ARG A 23 0.31 -20.79 22.54
N ASN A 24 0.42 -21.92 21.85
CA ASN A 24 1.70 -22.48 21.42
C ASN A 24 2.44 -21.54 20.46
N VAL A 25 1.70 -20.86 19.58
CA VAL A 25 2.28 -19.86 18.65
C VAL A 25 2.74 -18.61 19.41
N SER A 26 2.01 -18.19 20.46
CA SER A 26 2.42 -17.08 21.32
C SER A 26 3.64 -17.41 22.17
N ASP A 27 3.81 -18.66 22.59
CA ASP A 27 4.95 -19.07 23.43
C ASP A 27 6.24 -19.24 22.59
N SER A 28 6.09 -19.56 21.30
CA SER A 28 7.21 -19.75 20.35
C SER A 28 7.61 -18.49 19.58
N THR A 29 6.87 -17.39 19.71
CA THR A 29 7.15 -16.13 19.01
C THR A 29 7.20 -14.96 20.00
N PRO A 30 7.88 -13.86 19.66
CA PRO A 30 7.82 -12.62 20.46
C PRO A 30 6.47 -11.89 20.37
N ILE A 31 5.42 -12.53 19.82
CA ILE A 31 4.13 -11.92 19.56
C ILE A 31 3.16 -12.26 20.71
N PRO A 32 2.62 -11.26 21.44
CA PRO A 32 1.71 -11.52 22.54
C PRO A 32 0.40 -12.20 22.10
N TYR A 33 -0.10 -13.12 22.93
CA TYR A 33 -1.35 -13.86 22.71
C TYR A 33 -2.54 -12.96 22.32
N ARG A 34 -2.69 -11.81 22.97
CA ARG A 34 -3.77 -10.84 22.68
C ARG A 34 -3.67 -10.28 21.25
N THR A 35 -2.45 -10.05 20.79
CA THR A 35 -2.16 -9.60 19.41
C THR A 35 -2.50 -10.70 18.43
N LEU A 36 -2.04 -11.92 18.66
CA LEU A 36 -2.34 -13.08 17.81
C LEU A 36 -3.85 -13.29 17.70
N THR A 37 -4.58 -13.32 18.81
CA THR A 37 -6.04 -13.52 18.83
C THR A 37 -6.76 -12.46 17.99
N LYS A 38 -6.37 -11.19 18.15
CA LYS A 38 -6.93 -10.07 17.36
C LYS A 38 -6.69 -10.25 15.86
N TRP A 39 -5.48 -10.63 15.46
CA TRP A 39 -5.12 -10.75 14.05
C TRP A 39 -5.57 -12.06 13.42
N VAL A 40 -5.76 -13.13 14.20
CA VAL A 40 -6.41 -14.37 13.74
C VAL A 40 -7.87 -14.13 13.42
N ALA A 41 -8.60 -13.37 14.26
CA ALA A 41 -9.98 -12.99 13.96
C ALA A 41 -10.08 -12.22 12.61
N LYS A 42 -9.13 -11.31 12.35
CA LYS A 42 -9.03 -10.60 11.07
C LYS A 42 -8.60 -11.50 9.91
N GLY A 43 -7.65 -12.41 10.14
CA GLY A 43 -7.16 -13.35 9.14
C GLY A 43 -8.25 -14.32 8.66
N ARG A 44 -9.17 -14.72 9.56
CA ARG A 44 -10.38 -15.48 9.17
C ARG A 44 -11.30 -14.72 8.21
N MET A 45 -11.25 -13.38 8.23
CA MET A 45 -11.96 -12.51 7.29
C MET A 45 -11.12 -12.20 6.03
N GLY A 46 -9.98 -12.87 5.84
CA GLY A 46 -9.05 -12.61 4.74
C GLY A 46 -8.19 -11.35 4.92
N MET A 47 -8.21 -10.71 6.10
CA MET A 47 -7.48 -9.47 6.35
C MET A 47 -6.16 -9.73 7.09
N PHE A 48 -5.05 -9.51 6.40
CA PHE A 48 -3.69 -9.58 6.96
C PHE A 48 -3.11 -8.19 7.20
N ARG A 49 -2.08 -8.10 8.05
CA ARG A 49 -1.44 -6.81 8.34
C ARG A 49 -0.59 -6.41 7.13
N ALA A 50 -0.96 -5.32 6.47
CA ALA A 50 -0.13 -4.73 5.44
C ALA A 50 1.03 -3.92 6.06
N PRO A 51 2.17 -3.78 5.36
CA PRO A 51 3.20 -2.82 5.71
C PRO A 51 2.60 -1.43 5.98
N ALA A 52 2.92 -0.84 7.13
CA ALA A 52 2.46 0.51 7.43
C ALA A 52 3.14 1.49 6.47
N ARG A 53 2.38 2.05 5.52
CA ARG A 53 2.88 3.11 4.64
C ARG A 53 3.18 4.36 5.46
N ARG A 54 4.38 4.91 5.32
CA ARG A 54 4.72 6.23 5.87
C ARG A 54 4.23 7.30 4.88
N GLY A 55 3.38 8.20 5.34
CA GLY A 55 2.91 9.36 4.57
C GLY A 55 1.38 9.46 4.50
N PRO A 56 0.85 10.58 3.97
CA PRO A 56 -0.57 10.77 3.75
C PRO A 56 -1.15 9.62 2.90
N ALA A 57 -2.41 9.27 3.16
CA ALA A 57 -3.12 8.30 2.34
C ALA A 57 -3.04 8.71 0.85
N PRO A 58 -2.75 7.78 -0.07
CA PRO A 58 -2.79 8.09 -1.49
C PRO A 58 -4.23 8.51 -1.85
N LEU A 59 -4.35 9.63 -2.53
CA LEU A 59 -5.65 10.15 -2.98
C LEU A 59 -6.24 9.29 -4.11
N LEU A 60 -5.38 8.58 -4.83
CA LEU A 60 -5.76 7.56 -5.80
C LEU A 60 -5.73 6.18 -5.12
N SER A 61 -6.63 5.30 -5.54
CA SER A 61 -6.57 3.89 -5.14
C SER A 61 -5.34 3.22 -5.77
N GLY A 62 -4.85 2.13 -5.17
CA GLY A 62 -3.69 1.39 -5.69
C GLY A 62 -3.75 1.09 -7.20
N PRO A 63 -4.87 0.55 -7.72
CA PRO A 63 -5.03 0.31 -9.16
C PRO A 63 -4.98 1.59 -10.01
N ALA A 64 -5.50 2.71 -9.50
CA ALA A 64 -5.48 3.98 -10.23
C ALA A 64 -4.08 4.60 -10.24
N ASP A 65 -3.32 4.46 -9.16
CA ASP A 65 -1.90 4.84 -9.11
C ASP A 65 -1.09 4.03 -10.14
N GLU A 66 -1.29 2.71 -10.23
CA GLU A 66 -0.61 1.83 -11.19
C GLU A 66 -0.92 2.21 -12.64
N CYS A 67 -2.20 2.42 -12.99
CA CYS A 67 -2.60 2.88 -14.32
C CYS A 67 -1.97 4.24 -14.69
N LEU A 68 -1.82 5.15 -13.71
CA LEU A 68 -1.18 6.44 -13.96
C LEU A 68 0.33 6.27 -14.22
N VAL A 69 1.00 5.39 -13.47
CA VAL A 69 2.42 5.08 -13.67
C VAL A 69 2.66 4.44 -15.03
N GLU A 70 1.86 3.44 -15.41
CA GLU A 70 1.96 2.80 -16.73
C GLU A 70 1.77 3.81 -17.86
N TRP A 71 0.82 4.74 -17.71
CA TRP A 71 0.62 5.82 -18.67
C TRP A 71 1.83 6.75 -18.77
N ILE A 72 2.48 7.11 -17.65
CA ILE A 72 3.71 7.93 -17.65
C ILE A 72 4.85 7.18 -18.36
N ILE A 73 5.05 5.90 -18.03
CA ILE A 73 6.08 5.06 -18.64
C ILE A 73 5.85 4.94 -20.14
N GLY A 74 4.62 4.65 -20.58
CA GLY A 74 4.26 4.55 -21.99
C GLY A 74 4.57 5.85 -22.75
N ARG A 75 4.32 7.01 -22.14
CA ARG A 75 4.65 8.32 -22.72
C ARG A 75 6.16 8.54 -22.85
N GLN A 76 6.93 8.15 -21.83
CA GLN A 76 8.40 8.22 -21.87
C GLN A 76 8.99 7.30 -22.96
N LEU A 77 8.46 6.09 -23.11
CA LEU A 77 8.93 5.12 -24.11
C LEU A 77 8.73 5.60 -25.55
N VAL A 78 7.66 6.35 -25.83
CA VAL A 78 7.38 6.92 -27.15
C VAL A 78 8.09 8.28 -27.37
N GLY A 79 8.98 8.69 -26.46
CA GLY A 79 9.75 9.93 -26.60
C GLY A 79 8.96 11.21 -26.29
N HIS A 80 7.82 11.09 -25.61
CA HIS A 80 6.97 12.22 -25.20
C HIS A 80 6.88 12.33 -23.68
N PRO A 81 7.97 12.75 -22.99
CA PRO A 81 7.99 12.83 -21.53
C PRO A 81 6.88 13.75 -21.02
N THR A 82 6.17 13.31 -19.98
CA THR A 82 5.05 14.06 -19.39
C THR A 82 5.53 15.09 -18.38
N SER A 83 5.03 16.31 -18.51
CA SER A 83 5.24 17.37 -17.54
C SER A 83 4.44 17.14 -16.25
N ARG A 84 4.88 17.77 -15.16
CA ARG A 84 4.13 17.80 -13.89
C ARG A 84 2.66 18.21 -14.07
N LYS A 85 2.39 19.19 -14.92
CA LYS A 85 1.02 19.69 -15.17
C LYS A 85 0.14 18.62 -15.81
N GLU A 86 0.66 17.90 -16.80
CA GLU A 86 -0.07 16.81 -17.47
C GLU A 86 -0.32 15.64 -16.53
N ILE A 87 0.63 15.31 -15.65
CA ILE A 87 0.45 14.26 -14.64
C ILE A 87 -0.65 14.65 -13.65
N ILE A 88 -0.64 15.88 -13.14
CA ILE A 88 -1.70 16.38 -12.25
C ILE A 88 -3.06 16.36 -12.94
N TYR A 89 -3.11 16.80 -14.21
CA TYR A 89 -4.35 16.79 -14.99
C TYR A 89 -4.89 15.37 -15.17
N LYS A 90 -4.06 14.43 -15.63
CA LYS A 90 -4.44 13.03 -15.83
C LYS A 90 -4.91 12.37 -14.53
N ALA A 91 -4.16 12.55 -13.44
CA ALA A 91 -4.53 12.05 -12.11
C ALA A 91 -5.83 12.67 -11.61
N GLY A 92 -6.02 13.98 -11.83
CA GLY A 92 -7.25 14.72 -11.54
C GLY A 92 -8.46 14.14 -12.26
N THR A 93 -8.34 13.85 -13.55
CA THR A 93 -9.38 13.19 -14.34
C THR A 93 -9.69 11.80 -13.80
N MET A 94 -8.68 10.99 -13.50
CA MET A 94 -8.86 9.64 -12.96
C MET A 94 -9.56 9.66 -11.60
N SER A 95 -9.12 10.53 -10.67
CA SER A 95 -9.79 10.72 -9.37
C SER A 95 -11.23 11.18 -9.55
N SER A 96 -11.48 12.16 -10.42
CA SER A 96 -12.84 12.63 -10.67
C SER A 96 -13.76 11.53 -11.18
N MET A 97 -13.26 10.61 -12.01
CA MET A 97 -14.04 9.47 -12.52
C MET A 97 -14.31 8.41 -11.45
N ILE A 98 -13.36 8.18 -10.53
CA ILE A 98 -13.46 7.11 -9.53
C ILE A 98 -14.21 7.57 -8.28
N THR A 99 -13.93 8.78 -7.79
CA THR A 99 -14.39 9.28 -6.49
C THR A 99 -15.25 10.54 -6.59
N GLY A 100 -15.38 11.14 -7.77
CA GLY A 100 -16.06 12.43 -7.94
C GLY A 100 -15.27 13.63 -7.40
N GLN A 101 -14.04 13.43 -6.93
CA GLN A 101 -13.21 14.48 -6.34
C GLN A 101 -12.05 14.88 -7.26
N SER A 102 -11.77 16.17 -7.34
CA SER A 102 -10.63 16.70 -8.08
C SER A 102 -9.37 16.75 -7.23
N ILE A 103 -8.21 16.57 -7.87
CA ILE A 103 -6.90 16.60 -7.23
C ILE A 103 -6.33 18.02 -7.28
N GLY A 104 -5.89 18.55 -6.13
CA GLY A 104 -5.20 19.84 -6.05
C GLY A 104 -3.68 19.77 -6.29
N ASN A 105 -3.06 20.91 -6.58
CA ASN A 105 -1.61 21.03 -6.88
C ASN A 105 -0.66 20.47 -5.78
N GLY A 106 -1.14 20.37 -4.53
CA GLY A 106 -0.39 19.83 -3.39
C GLY A 106 -0.21 18.31 -3.43
N TRP A 107 -1.06 17.58 -4.16
CA TRP A 107 -1.02 16.12 -4.26
C TRP A 107 0.28 15.62 -4.88
N TYR A 108 0.72 16.25 -5.98
CA TYR A 108 1.90 15.82 -6.72
C TYR A 108 3.17 15.78 -5.85
N ARG A 109 3.32 16.69 -4.87
CA ARG A 109 4.49 16.68 -3.97
C ARG A 109 4.47 15.49 -3.02
N GLY A 110 3.30 15.02 -2.60
CA GLY A 110 3.15 13.89 -1.68
C GLY A 110 3.27 12.53 -2.39
N THR A 111 2.71 12.41 -3.60
CA THR A 111 2.72 11.15 -4.36
C THR A 111 4.01 10.91 -5.13
N HIS A 112 4.64 11.95 -5.70
CA HIS A 112 5.89 11.82 -6.45
C HIS A 112 7.08 11.38 -5.57
N CYS A 113 7.06 11.69 -4.27
CA CYS A 113 8.05 11.14 -3.32
C CYS A 113 7.86 9.64 -3.05
N SER A 114 6.75 9.03 -3.50
CA SER A 114 6.36 7.66 -3.21
C SER A 114 6.36 6.73 -4.43
N LEU A 115 6.76 7.22 -5.61
CA LEU A 115 6.80 6.41 -6.85
C LEU A 115 8.23 5.91 -7.11
N PRO A 116 8.53 4.63 -6.80
CA PRO A 116 9.83 4.04 -7.12
C PRO A 116 9.86 3.78 -8.64
N GLY A 117 10.61 4.59 -9.38
CA GLY A 117 10.79 4.40 -10.83
C GLY A 117 10.74 5.67 -11.67
N LEU A 118 10.38 6.83 -11.10
CA LEU A 118 10.37 8.11 -11.83
C LEU A 118 11.59 9.00 -11.53
N LEU A 119 12.58 8.49 -10.79
CA LEU A 119 13.91 9.07 -10.67
C LEU A 119 14.85 8.40 -11.69
N MET A 120 14.62 8.65 -12.98
CA MET A 120 15.68 8.53 -13.97
C MET A 120 15.65 9.78 -14.86
N ARG A 121 16.67 10.61 -14.61
CA ARG A 121 17.08 11.88 -15.22
C ARG A 121 16.39 13.15 -14.72
#